data_AF-A0A1H3WVG1-F1
#
_entry.id   AF-A0A1H3WVG1-F1
#
_cell.length_a   1.000
_cell.length_b   1.000
_cell.length_c   1.000
_cell.angle_alpha   90.00
_cell.angle_beta   90.00
_cell.angle_gamma   90.00
#
_symmetry.space_group_name_H-M   'P 1'
#
loop_
_entity.id
_entity.type
_entity.pdbx_description
1 polymer ?
#
loop_
_entity_poly.entity_id
_entity_poly.type
_entity_poly.pdbx_seq_one_letter_code
_entity_poly.pdbx_strand_id
1 'polypeptide(L)' 'MAQLSQRELELVAIGAAMGSNCVPCIEYHIPEAKKAGVSDEEIREALLLADKVRKVPARKVLEAANHMLGGDTPDE' A
#
# COMPACT_ATOMS: atom_id res chain seq x y z
N MET A 1 26.77 6.55 5.16
CA MET A 1 25.76 6.67 6.22
C MET A 1 24.38 6.57 5.57
N ALA A 2 23.46 5.81 6.17
CA ALA A 2 22.08 5.77 5.69
C ALA A 2 21.43 7.15 5.90
N GLN A 3 20.74 7.66 4.87
CA GLN A 3 20.08 8.98 4.93
C GLN A 3 18.70 8.93 5.60
N LEU A 4 18.11 7.74 5.72
CA LEU A 4 16.81 7.52 6.35
C LEU A 4 17.00 6.91 7.74
N SER A 5 16.22 7.38 8.70
CA SER A 5 16.03 6.80 10.02
C SER A 5 15.25 5.48 9.93
N GLN A 6 15.33 4.67 10.99
CA GLN A 6 14.52 3.43 11.07
C GLN A 6 13.02 3.73 10.96
N ARG A 7 12.54 4.82 11.57
CA ARG A 7 11.15 5.28 11.47
C ARG A 7 10.72 5.48 10.01
N GLU A 8 11.55 6.16 9.22
CA GLU A 8 11.28 6.42 7.80
C GLU A 8 11.34 5.13 6.98
N LEU A 9 12.33 4.27 7.24
CA LEU A 9 12.45 2.97 6.57
C LEU A 9 11.23 2.09 6.82
N GLU A 10 10.73 2.04 8.05
CA GLU A 10 9.55 1.24 8.40
C GLU A 10 8.27 1.79 7.77
N LEU A 11 8.09 3.12 7.70
CA LEU A 11 6.95 3.72 6.97
C LEU A 11 7.00 3.38 5.47
N VAL A 12 8.19 3.44 4.86
CA VAL A 12 8.39 3.03 3.45
C VAL A 12 8.09 1.55 3.28
N ALA A 13 8.55 0.70 4.20
CA ALA A 13 8.32 -0.74 4.16
C ALA A 13 6.83 -1.09 4.30
N ILE A 14 6.10 -0.44 5.22
CA ILE A 14 4.64 -0.60 5.37
C ILE A 14 3.91 -0.20 4.08
N GLY A 15 4.27 0.94 3.48
CA GLY A 15 3.68 1.39 2.23
C GLY A 15 3.91 0.40 1.08
N ALA A 16 5.15 -0.10 0.94
CA ALA A 16 5.50 -1.10 -0.07
C ALA A 16 4.81 -2.45 0.18
N ALA A 17 4.72 -2.89 1.43
CA ALA A 17 4.05 -4.12 1.82
C ALA A 17 2.54 -4.08 1.48
N MET A 18 1.87 -2.97 1.80
CA MET A 18 0.47 -2.76 1.41
C MET A 18 0.34 -2.71 -0.11
N GLY A 19 1.16 -1.90 -0.78
CA GLY A 19 1.13 -1.74 -2.25
C GLY A 19 1.33 -3.05 -3.02
N SER A 20 2.09 -4.00 -2.46
CA SER A 20 2.38 -5.31 -3.06
C SER A 20 1.46 -6.45 -2.58
N ASN A 21 0.52 -6.19 -1.67
CA ASN A 21 -0.31 -7.21 -1.00
C ASN A 21 0.50 -8.25 -0.20
N CYS A 22 1.65 -7.89 0.36
CA CYS A 22 2.49 -8.82 1.12
C CYS A 22 2.02 -8.89 2.59
N VAL A 23 1.14 -9.85 2.90
CA VAL A 23 0.66 -10.12 4.27
C VAL A 23 1.79 -10.32 5.29
N PRO A 24 2.75 -11.24 5.08
CA PRO A 24 3.82 -11.45 6.08
C PRO A 24 4.70 -10.21 6.27
N CYS A 25 4.85 -9.37 5.23
CA CYS A 25 5.58 -8.11 5.36
C CYS A 25 4.85 -7.12 6.27
N ILE A 26 3.52 -7.00 6.17
CA ILE A 26 2.72 -6.14 7.07
C ILE A 26 2.79 -6.65 8.51
N GLU A 27 2.68 -7.96 8.72
CA GLU A 27 2.77 -8.58 10.04
C GLU A 27 4.13 -8.34 10.71
N TYR A 28 5.21 -8.26 9.91
CA TYR A 28 6.55 -7.96 10.39
C TYR A 28 6.78 -6.46 10.64
N HIS A 29 6.47 -5.61 9.65
CA HIS A 29 6.87 -4.20 9.68
C HIS A 29 6.01 -3.32 10.60
N ILE A 30 4.74 -3.68 10.87
CA ILE A 30 3.92 -2.90 11.82
C ILE A 30 4.52 -2.91 13.24
N PRO A 31 4.88 -4.07 13.83
CA PRO A 31 5.58 -4.10 15.11
C PRO A 31 6.92 -3.35 15.11
N GLU A 32 7.73 -3.47 14.06
CA GLU A 32 9.01 -2.78 13.97
C GLU A 32 8.85 -1.25 13.85
N ALA A 33 7.86 -0.77 13.09
CA ALA A 33 7.50 0.65 13.02
C ALA A 33 7.14 1.21 14.40
N LYS A 34 6.36 0.47 15.19
CA LYS A 34 6.00 0.85 16.56
C LYS A 34 7.22 0.91 17.46
N LYS A 35 8.15 -0.05 17.36
CA LYS A 35 9.44 -0.02 18.09
C LYS A 35 10.30 1.18 17.68
N ALA A 36 10.23 1.61 16.43
CA ALA A 36 10.87 2.82 15.90
C ALA A 36 10.10 4.12 16.25
N GLY A 37 9.03 4.04 17.04
CA GLY A 37 8.27 5.16 17.56
C GLY A 37 7.21 5.73 16.62
N VAL A 38 6.90 5.07 15.50
CA VAL A 38 5.78 5.45 14.63
C VAL A 38 4.46 5.23 15.37
N SER A 39 3.56 6.21 15.33
CA SER A 39 2.24 6.12 15.96
C SER A 39 1.27 5.26 15.13
N ASP A 40 0.21 4.76 15.78
CA ASP A 40 -0.85 4.01 15.10
C ASP A 40 -1.55 4.87 14.04
N GLU A 41 -1.73 6.17 14.29
CA GLU A 41 -2.29 7.13 13.34
C GLU A 41 -1.42 7.26 12.08
N GLU A 42 -0.11 7.40 12.21
CA GLU A 42 0.81 7.48 11.06
C GLU A 42 0.84 6.16 10.27
N ILE A 43 0.82 5.02 10.95
CA ILE A 43 0.72 3.71 10.30
C ILE A 43 -0.59 3.64 9.50
N ARG A 44 -1.73 4.02 10.08
CA ARG A 44 -3.02 4.03 9.37
C ARG A 44 -2.99 4.96 8.17
N GLU A 45 -2.42 6.15 8.29
CA GLU A 45 -2.31 7.09 7.18
C GLU A 45 -1.49 6.50 6.02
N ALA A 46 -0.33 5.90 6.32
CA ALA A 46 0.50 5.23 5.32
C ALA A 46 -0.24 4.07 4.63
N LEU A 47 -0.97 3.24 5.40
CA LEU A 47 -1.77 2.14 4.86
C LEU A 47 -2.90 2.63 3.95
N LEU A 48 -3.64 3.66 4.35
CA LEU A 48 -4.74 4.23 3.57
C LEU A 48 -4.24 4.84 2.26
N LEU A 49 -3.12 5.57 2.30
CA LEU A 49 -2.50 6.13 1.11
C LEU A 49 -2.02 5.02 0.16
N ALA A 50 -1.31 4.02 0.69
CA ALA A 50 -0.82 2.89 -0.10
C ALA A 50 -1.96 2.07 -0.72
N ASP A 51 -3.05 1.82 0.02
CA ASP A 51 -4.23 1.11 -0.50
C ASP A 51 -4.92 1.90 -1.64
N LYS A 52 -5.01 3.22 -1.52
CA LYS A 52 -5.53 4.08 -2.59
C LYS A 52 -4.72 3.91 -3.89
N VAL A 53 -3.39 3.91 -3.79
CA VAL A 53 -2.49 3.70 -4.93
C VAL A 53 -2.61 2.28 -5.48
N ARG A 54 -2.60 1.27 -4.60
CA ARG A 54 -2.72 -0.16 -4.93
C ARG A 54 -3.97 -0.51 -5.72
N LYS A 55 -5.08 0.18 -5.44
CA LYS A 55 -6.35 -0.04 -6.16
C LYS A 55 -6.32 0.42 -7.61
N VAL A 56 -5.43 1.34 -8.00
CA VAL A 56 -5.34 1.85 -9.39
C VAL A 56 -5.01 0.73 -10.39
N PRO A 57 -3.90 -0.02 -10.27
CA PRO A 57 -3.62 -1.11 -11.20
C PRO A 57 -4.68 -2.21 -11.14
N ALA A 58 -5.25 -2.51 -9.96
CA ALA A 58 -6.33 -3.49 -9.85
C ALA A 58 -7.57 -3.10 -10.66
N ARG A 59 -7.98 -1.83 -10.62
CA ARG A 59 -9.08 -1.32 -11.46
C ARG A 59 -8.74 -1.41 -12.94
N LYS A 60 -7.54 -1.01 -13.35
CA LYS A 60 -7.12 -1.08 -14.76
C LYS A 60 -7.13 -2.51 -15.31
N VAL A 61 -6.78 -3.50 -14.52
CA VAL A 61 -6.87 -4.92 -14.92
C VAL A 61 -8.34 -5.31 -15.17
N LEU A 62 -9.25 -4.89 -14.29
CA LEU A 62 -10.69 -5.14 -14.45
C LEU A 62 -11.27 -4.41 -15.66
N GLU A 63 -10.92 -3.14 -15.87
CA GLU A 63 -11.31 -2.34 -17.03
C GLU A 63 -10.87 -3.01 -18.33
N ALA A 64 -9.61 -3.46 -18.41
CA ALA A 64 -9.09 -4.17 -19.58
C ALA A 64 -9.85 -5.47 -19.86
N ALA A 65 -10.18 -6.24 -18.81
CA ALA A 65 -10.98 -7.45 -18.95
C ALA A 65 -12.40 -7.16 -19.46
N ASN A 66 -13.06 -6.13 -18.92
CA ASN A 66 -14.41 -5.73 -19.35
C ASN A 66 -14.44 -5.25 -20.81
N HIS A 67 -13.41 -4.50 -21.23
CA HIS A 67 -13.27 -4.07 -22.62
C HIS A 67 -13.16 -5.26 -23.59
N MET A 68 -12.44 -6.33 -23.20
CA MET A 68 -12.38 -7.56 -24.00
C MET A 68 -13.72 -8.30 -24.10
N LEU A 69 -14.60 -8.15 -23.11
CA LEU A 69 -15.94 -8.75 -23.09
C LEU A 69 -16.99 -7.91 -23.82
N GLY A 70 -16.62 -6.74 -24.37
CA GLY A 70 -17.55 -5.84 -25.07
C GLY A 70 -18.47 -5.04 -24.15
N GLY A 71 -18.11 -4.90 -22.87
CA GLY A 71 -18.84 -4.03 -21.94
C GLY A 71 -18.37 -2.59 -22.07
N ASP A 72 -19.25 -1.70 -22.52
CA ASP A 72 -19.13 -0.27 -22.24
C ASP A 72 -19.00 -0.11 -20.72
N THR A 73 -17.92 0.51 -20.27
CA THR A 73 -17.71 0.80 -18.85
C THR A 73 -18.88 1.63 -18.34
N PRO A 74 -19.47 1.33 -17.16
CA PRO A 74 -20.35 2.30 -16.51
C PRO A 74 -19.59 3.60 -16.32
N ASP A 75 -20.10 4.68 -16.92
CA ASP A 75 -19.55 6.02 -16.84
C ASP A 75 -19.36 6.47 -15.37
N GLU A 76 -18.19 7.12 -15.15
CA GLU A 76 -17.83 8.06 -14.08
C GLU A 76 -17.90 7.62 -12.60
#